data_AF-A0A2P1PXG0-F1
#
_entry.id   AF-A0A2P1PXG0-F1
#
_cell.length_a   1.000
_cell.length_b   1.000
_cell.length_c   1.000
_cell.angle_alpha   90.00
_cell.angle_beta   90.00
_cell.angle_gamma   90.00
#
_symmetry.space_group_name_H-M   'P 1'
#
loop_
_entity.id
_entity.type
_entity.pdbx_description
1 polymer ?
#
loop_
_entity_poly.entity_id
_entity_poly.type
_entity_poly.pdbx_seq_one_letter_code
_entity_poly.pdbx_strand_id
1 'polypeptide(L)'
;MKASRRNLFKLLGALSPMALLRPNQVAAEALPGLHTPKRVRTLNGWSLPYRLVNGVKEFHLVAEEIEHEFGPGGPGQSSRARLWGYNGSSPGPTIEVNEGDRVRILVTNRLPEHTSVHWHGILLPSGMDGVGGLSQPHIKPGETYAYEFTLKQHGTHLYHPHADEMVQMALGMMGFFIIHPASEPEPIDRDYAVLLHHFALHPGTSRPDPSIMQDFELWTMNSKVFPAIDPILAASGERVRIRVANLSMWNHPIHMHGPKFQVTGGDGGRWPRGQWRSEVTEIVGVGQTRDLEFVAVPGDWAFHCHMSHHTMNAMGHHVPNLLGVDQSGIASGIRELLPGYMAMGENGMAEHQDHTDSGHMQGPENTLPMMMGKGPYGNLEMGGMFTVVKVRDGLPKGSHQDPGWYQPPHGTVAKRISSDPQFGAPTRVKRDA
;
A
#
# COMPACT_ATOMS: atom_id res chain seq x y z
N MET A 1 -58.54 1.55 -40.15
CA MET A 1 -59.04 1.23 -38.81
C MET A 1 -57.85 0.84 -37.92
N LYS A 2 -57.77 1.42 -36.72
CA LYS A 2 -56.68 1.30 -35.74
C LYS A 2 -56.82 0.04 -34.88
N ALA A 3 -55.71 -0.59 -34.49
CA ALA A 3 -55.48 -1.26 -33.19
C ALA A 3 -53.97 -1.60 -33.10
N SER A 4 -53.12 -0.84 -32.41
CA SER A 4 -52.90 -0.70 -30.94
C SER A 4 -51.94 -1.76 -30.37
N ARG A 5 -50.72 -1.29 -30.11
CA ARG A 5 -49.66 -1.92 -29.32
C ARG A 5 -50.07 -2.01 -27.85
N ARG A 6 -50.27 -3.22 -27.31
CA ARG A 6 -50.17 -3.56 -25.87
C ARG A 6 -50.42 -5.07 -25.73
N ASN A 7 -49.36 -5.83 -25.41
CA ASN A 7 -49.33 -7.12 -24.69
C ASN A 7 -48.16 -8.02 -25.15
N LEU A 8 -46.93 -7.60 -24.88
CA LEU A 8 -45.78 -8.52 -24.94
C LEU A 8 -44.79 -8.28 -23.78
N PHE A 9 -45.32 -8.10 -22.58
CA PHE A 9 -44.54 -8.13 -21.33
C PHE A 9 -45.40 -8.77 -20.26
N LYS A 10 -45.32 -10.09 -20.16
CA LYS A 10 -45.73 -10.91 -19.00
C LYS A 10 -45.39 -12.38 -19.30
N LEU A 11 -44.11 -12.69 -19.35
CA LEU A 11 -43.59 -14.05 -19.09
C LEU A 11 -42.07 -13.94 -18.96
N LEU A 12 -41.59 -13.70 -17.74
CA LEU A 12 -40.25 -14.07 -17.27
C LEU A 12 -40.30 -13.92 -15.76
N GLY A 13 -40.40 -15.08 -15.11
CA GLY A 13 -40.55 -15.23 -13.68
C GLY A 13 -39.29 -14.83 -12.92
N ALA A 14 -39.52 -14.62 -11.63
CA ALA A 14 -38.55 -14.28 -10.60
C ALA A 14 -37.27 -15.12 -10.66
N LEU A 15 -36.13 -14.45 -10.84
CA LEU A 15 -34.83 -14.91 -10.38
C LEU A 15 -34.43 -14.00 -9.21
N SER A 16 -34.50 -14.54 -8.00
CA SER A 16 -33.91 -13.90 -6.81
C SER A 16 -32.39 -13.76 -6.99
N PRO A 17 -31.77 -12.69 -6.49
CA PRO A 17 -30.32 -12.62 -6.45
C PRO A 17 -29.81 -13.65 -5.45
N MET A 18 -28.96 -14.55 -5.94
CA MET A 18 -28.24 -15.56 -5.17
C MET A 18 -27.41 -14.82 -4.11
N ALA A 19 -27.78 -14.98 -2.83
CA ALA A 19 -27.01 -14.44 -1.73
C ALA A 19 -25.61 -15.05 -1.75
N LEU A 20 -24.60 -14.21 -1.91
CA LEU A 20 -23.19 -14.54 -1.68
C LEU A 20 -23.05 -15.07 -0.25
N LEU A 21 -22.92 -16.40 -0.13
CA LEU A 21 -22.56 -17.07 1.12
C LEU A 21 -21.21 -16.53 1.57
N ARG A 22 -21.20 -15.74 2.64
CA ARG A 22 -19.97 -15.41 3.37
C ARG A 22 -19.36 -16.74 3.86
N PRO A 23 -18.08 -17.03 3.58
CA PRO A 23 -17.45 -18.20 4.17
C PRO A 23 -17.45 -18.01 5.69
N ASN A 24 -17.98 -19.00 6.41
CA ASN A 24 -17.91 -19.09 7.86
C ASN A 24 -16.46 -18.92 8.29
N GLN A 25 -16.15 -17.82 8.98
CA GLN A 25 -14.92 -17.67 9.73
C GLN A 25 -14.96 -18.69 10.87
N VAL A 26 -14.32 -19.83 10.67
CA VAL A 26 -14.00 -20.72 11.78
C VAL A 26 -12.89 -20.02 12.55
N ALA A 27 -13.26 -19.34 13.65
CA ALA A 27 -12.29 -18.90 14.63
C ALA A 27 -11.60 -20.14 15.18
N ALA A 28 -10.28 -20.24 14.98
CA ALA A 28 -9.50 -21.29 15.62
C ALA A 28 -9.55 -21.07 17.14
N GLU A 29 -10.24 -21.94 17.87
CA GLU A 29 -10.19 -21.96 19.33
C GLU A 29 -8.74 -22.25 19.76
N ALA A 30 -8.15 -21.31 20.50
CA ALA A 30 -6.81 -21.46 21.05
C ALA A 30 -6.80 -22.53 22.14
N LEU A 31 -5.89 -23.50 22.03
CA LEU A 31 -5.60 -24.45 23.10
C LEU A 31 -5.07 -23.69 24.34
N PRO A 32 -5.53 -24.01 25.57
CA PRO A 32 -5.09 -23.30 26.77
C PRO A 32 -3.58 -23.44 26.97
N GLY A 33 -2.87 -22.31 27.11
CA GLY A 33 -1.44 -22.26 27.43
C GLY A 33 -0.49 -21.94 26.28
N LEU A 34 -0.98 -21.87 25.03
CA LEU A 34 -0.20 -21.37 23.89
C LEU A 34 -0.42 -19.87 23.69
N HIS A 35 0.66 -19.14 23.44
CA HIS A 35 0.58 -17.74 22.97
C HIS A 35 -0.31 -17.72 21.72
N THR A 36 -1.43 -17.00 21.77
CA THR A 36 -2.26 -16.75 20.60
C THR A 36 -1.83 -15.40 20.04
N PRO A 37 -1.10 -15.38 18.90
CA PRO A 37 -0.62 -14.13 18.36
C PRO A 37 -1.79 -13.26 17.90
N LYS A 38 -1.64 -11.95 18.07
CA LYS A 38 -2.61 -11.01 17.49
C LYS A 38 -2.45 -11.01 15.97
N ARG A 39 -3.58 -11.03 15.27
CA ARG A 39 -3.63 -10.98 13.82
C ARG A 39 -2.99 -9.71 13.29
N VAL A 40 -2.22 -9.81 12.22
CA VAL A 40 -1.66 -8.65 11.52
C VAL A 40 -2.72 -8.02 10.61
N ARG A 41 -2.82 -6.69 10.63
CA ARG A 41 -3.66 -5.92 9.70
C ARG A 41 -2.82 -5.41 8.54
N THR A 42 -2.92 -6.08 7.40
CA THR A 42 -2.45 -5.55 6.13
C THR A 42 -3.41 -4.45 5.68
N LEU A 43 -2.92 -3.20 5.56
CA LEU A 43 -3.75 -2.06 5.17
C LEU A 43 -4.36 -2.31 3.78
N ASN A 44 -5.67 -2.08 3.62
CA ASN A 44 -6.41 -2.39 2.39
C ASN A 44 -6.29 -3.85 1.89
N GLY A 45 -5.82 -4.76 2.74
CA GLY A 45 -5.62 -6.17 2.43
C GLY A 45 -6.40 -7.10 3.37
N TRP A 46 -6.09 -8.38 3.28
CA TRP A 46 -6.75 -9.44 4.04
C TRP A 46 -5.82 -10.65 4.19
N SER A 47 -6.07 -11.50 5.17
CA SER A 47 -5.29 -12.74 5.36
C SER A 47 -5.97 -13.94 4.72
N LEU A 48 -5.18 -14.79 4.08
CA LEU A 48 -5.64 -15.97 3.38
C LEU A 48 -6.17 -17.00 4.40
N PRO A 49 -7.41 -17.48 4.29
CA PRO A 49 -7.93 -18.53 5.16
C PRO A 49 -7.25 -19.86 4.85
N TYR A 50 -7.18 -20.72 5.86
CA TYR A 50 -6.73 -22.10 5.71
C TYR A 50 -7.79 -23.08 6.21
N ARG A 51 -7.64 -24.33 5.78
CA ARG A 51 -8.33 -25.50 6.36
C ARG A 51 -7.31 -26.34 7.12
N LEU A 52 -7.67 -26.88 8.26
CA LEU A 52 -6.82 -27.83 8.96
C LEU A 52 -7.09 -29.24 8.44
N VAL A 53 -6.12 -29.84 7.76
CA VAL A 53 -6.22 -31.19 7.16
C VAL A 53 -5.14 -32.07 7.77
N ASN A 54 -5.52 -33.01 8.63
CA ASN A 54 -4.60 -33.95 9.31
C ASN A 54 -3.44 -33.23 10.03
N GLY A 55 -3.72 -32.13 10.73
CA GLY A 55 -2.71 -31.34 11.43
C GLY A 55 -1.86 -30.42 10.54
N VAL A 56 -2.17 -30.31 9.25
CA VAL A 56 -1.53 -29.39 8.30
C VAL A 56 -2.45 -28.21 8.01
N LYS A 57 -1.94 -26.99 8.12
CA LYS A 57 -2.66 -25.78 7.69
C LYS A 57 -2.59 -25.69 6.17
N GLU A 58 -3.68 -26.00 5.50
CA GLU A 58 -3.79 -25.99 4.05
C GLU A 58 -4.40 -24.69 3.53
N PHE A 59 -3.62 -23.95 2.75
CA PHE A 59 -4.00 -22.72 2.07
C PHE A 59 -4.20 -22.98 0.58
N HIS A 60 -4.99 -22.13 -0.08
CA HIS A 60 -5.16 -22.15 -1.53
C HIS A 60 -4.93 -20.76 -2.11
N LEU A 61 -3.77 -20.59 -2.75
CA LEU A 61 -3.35 -19.39 -3.45
C LEU A 61 -3.65 -19.54 -4.95
N VAL A 62 -4.18 -18.51 -5.58
CA VAL A 62 -4.57 -18.54 -7.00
C VAL A 62 -3.93 -17.36 -7.70
N ALA A 63 -2.99 -17.61 -8.60
CA ALA A 63 -2.41 -16.59 -9.47
C ALA A 63 -3.38 -16.31 -10.62
N GLU A 64 -3.84 -15.07 -10.76
CA GLU A 64 -4.84 -14.70 -11.78
C GLU A 64 -4.75 -13.23 -12.19
N GLU A 65 -5.36 -12.90 -13.32
CA GLU A 65 -5.56 -11.52 -13.75
C GLU A 65 -6.69 -10.86 -12.95
N ILE A 66 -6.46 -9.62 -12.51
CA ILE A 66 -7.36 -8.86 -11.64
C ILE A 66 -7.55 -7.44 -12.17
N GLU A 67 -8.72 -6.86 -11.95
CA GLU A 67 -8.95 -5.42 -12.06
C GLU A 67 -8.63 -4.77 -10.72
N HIS A 68 -7.70 -3.81 -10.70
CA HIS A 68 -7.26 -3.15 -9.48
C HIS A 68 -7.45 -1.64 -9.57
N GLU A 69 -7.81 -1.00 -8.47
CA GLU A 69 -7.92 0.45 -8.34
C GLU A 69 -6.84 0.98 -7.39
N PHE A 70 -5.98 1.87 -7.87
CA PHE A 70 -4.90 2.49 -7.08
C PHE A 70 -5.41 3.60 -6.16
N GLY A 71 -6.37 4.39 -6.65
CA GLY A 71 -6.98 5.49 -5.90
C GLY A 71 -7.88 6.39 -6.76
N PRO A 72 -8.52 7.40 -6.14
CA PRO A 72 -9.40 8.33 -6.84
C PRO A 72 -8.60 9.28 -7.74
N GLY A 73 -9.04 9.44 -8.99
CA GLY A 73 -8.39 10.21 -10.05
C GLY A 73 -8.96 11.62 -10.27
N GLY A 74 -9.47 12.27 -9.21
CA GLY A 74 -10.26 13.50 -9.31
C GLY A 74 -11.77 13.25 -9.47
N PRO A 75 -12.60 14.30 -9.63
CA PRO A 75 -14.05 14.16 -9.68
C PRO A 75 -14.52 13.22 -10.81
N GLY A 76 -15.13 12.09 -10.44
CA GLY A 76 -15.68 11.11 -11.38
C GLY A 76 -14.65 10.17 -12.04
N GLN A 77 -13.38 10.23 -11.64
CA GLN A 77 -12.31 9.39 -12.17
C GLN A 77 -11.64 8.55 -11.09
N SER A 78 -11.00 7.45 -11.50
CA SER A 78 -10.19 6.56 -10.65
C SER A 78 -9.02 6.05 -11.49
N SER A 79 -7.85 5.84 -10.88
CA SER A 79 -6.76 5.14 -11.56
C SER A 79 -6.88 3.64 -11.30
N ARG A 80 -6.97 2.87 -12.39
CA ARG A 80 -7.22 1.43 -12.43
C ARG A 80 -6.30 0.74 -13.41
N ALA A 81 -5.95 -0.50 -13.16
CA ALA A 81 -5.24 -1.32 -14.14
C ALA A 81 -5.61 -2.80 -14.02
N ARG A 82 -5.45 -3.50 -15.14
CA ARG A 82 -5.36 -4.96 -15.15
C ARG A 82 -3.99 -5.37 -14.64
N LEU A 83 -3.99 -5.96 -13.47
CA LEU A 83 -2.83 -6.50 -12.78
C LEU A 83 -2.85 -8.02 -12.84
N TRP A 84 -1.73 -8.63 -12.49
CA TRP A 84 -1.70 -10.02 -12.07
C TRP A 84 -1.49 -10.04 -10.57
N GLY A 85 -2.32 -10.80 -9.86
CA GLY A 85 -2.30 -10.85 -8.40
C GLY A 85 -2.60 -12.24 -7.90
N TYR A 86 -2.82 -12.32 -6.59
CA TYR A 86 -3.22 -13.57 -5.95
C TYR A 86 -4.59 -13.42 -5.31
N ASN A 87 -5.48 -14.37 -5.59
CA ASN A 87 -6.83 -14.45 -5.01
C ASN A 87 -7.62 -13.14 -5.17
N GLY A 88 -7.54 -12.51 -6.34
CA GLY A 88 -8.27 -11.29 -6.65
C GLY A 88 -7.66 -9.98 -6.13
N SER A 89 -6.44 -9.96 -5.56
CA SER A 89 -5.83 -8.73 -5.05
C SER A 89 -4.32 -8.59 -5.32
N SER A 90 -3.86 -7.33 -5.32
CA SER A 90 -2.46 -6.92 -5.25
C SER A 90 -2.29 -5.91 -4.11
N PRO A 91 -1.37 -6.14 -3.14
CA PRO A 91 -0.74 -7.42 -2.87
C PRO A 91 -1.77 -8.54 -2.68
N GLY A 92 -1.34 -9.77 -2.91
CA GLY A 92 -2.06 -10.97 -2.54
C GLY A 92 -2.35 -11.04 -1.05
N PRO A 93 -3.23 -11.96 -0.62
CA PRO A 93 -3.60 -12.08 0.78
C PRO A 93 -2.39 -12.46 1.65
N THR A 94 -2.37 -11.97 2.88
CA THR A 94 -1.33 -12.32 3.86
C THR A 94 -1.50 -13.76 4.32
N ILE A 95 -0.45 -14.57 4.21
CA ILE A 95 -0.43 -15.90 4.82
C ILE A 95 0.05 -15.72 6.26
N GLU A 96 -0.79 -16.07 7.24
CA GLU A 96 -0.46 -15.97 8.66
C GLU A 96 -0.45 -17.35 9.33
N VAL A 97 0.66 -17.65 10.00
CA VAL A 97 0.96 -18.94 10.60
C VAL A 97 1.83 -18.75 11.83
N ASN A 98 2.04 -19.81 12.60
CA ASN A 98 2.87 -19.81 13.79
C ASN A 98 4.16 -20.59 13.55
N GLU A 99 5.22 -20.22 14.25
CA GLU A 99 6.44 -21.02 14.35
C GLU A 99 6.10 -22.46 14.75
N GLY A 100 6.66 -23.44 14.03
CA GLY A 100 6.39 -24.87 14.23
C GLY A 100 5.21 -25.42 13.43
N ASP A 101 4.36 -24.58 12.83
CA ASP A 101 3.26 -25.07 12.00
C ASP A 101 3.77 -25.87 10.79
N ARG A 102 3.07 -26.95 10.44
CA ARG A 102 3.17 -27.59 9.14
C ARG A 102 2.14 -26.96 8.20
N VAL A 103 2.60 -26.45 7.07
CA VAL A 103 1.77 -25.77 6.08
C VAL A 103 1.76 -26.55 4.77
N ARG A 104 0.62 -26.52 4.08
CA ARG A 104 0.49 -26.90 2.68
C ARG A 104 -0.13 -25.73 1.93
N ILE A 105 0.50 -25.30 0.84
CA ILE A 105 0.01 -24.18 0.04
C ILE A 105 -0.21 -24.72 -1.36
N LEU A 106 -1.49 -24.81 -1.74
CA LEU A 106 -1.89 -25.15 -3.09
C LEU A 106 -1.85 -23.88 -3.92
N VAL A 107 -1.06 -23.88 -4.99
CA VAL A 107 -0.94 -22.74 -5.91
C VAL A 107 -1.55 -23.13 -7.24
N THR A 108 -2.69 -22.51 -7.60
CA THR A 108 -3.32 -22.67 -8.91
C THR A 108 -2.91 -21.54 -9.82
N ASN A 109 -2.44 -21.87 -11.03
CA ASN A 109 -2.12 -20.90 -12.05
C ASN A 109 -3.30 -20.68 -13.02
N ARG A 110 -3.87 -19.48 -13.03
CA ARG A 110 -4.88 -19.04 -14.02
C ARG A 110 -4.36 -17.94 -14.96
N LEU A 111 -3.07 -17.65 -14.92
CA LEU A 111 -2.42 -16.71 -15.84
C LEU A 111 -2.36 -17.31 -17.26
N PRO A 112 -2.21 -16.47 -18.29
CA PRO A 112 -2.00 -16.94 -19.65
C PRO A 112 -0.63 -17.60 -19.87
N GLU A 113 0.28 -17.51 -18.89
CA GLU A 113 1.63 -18.06 -18.95
C GLU A 113 1.99 -18.90 -17.72
N HIS A 114 3.19 -19.48 -17.74
CA HIS A 114 3.67 -20.32 -16.65
C HIS A 114 4.06 -19.46 -15.43
N THR A 115 4.00 -20.02 -14.23
CA THR A 115 4.39 -19.31 -13.00
C THR A 115 5.09 -20.26 -12.02
N SER A 116 5.53 -19.71 -10.89
CA SER A 116 5.98 -20.40 -9.69
C SER A 116 5.82 -19.44 -8.50
N VAL A 117 5.97 -19.90 -7.26
CA VAL A 117 5.93 -19.02 -6.09
C VAL A 117 7.11 -19.31 -5.18
N HIS A 118 7.96 -18.31 -4.98
CA HIS A 118 9.05 -18.32 -4.02
C HIS A 118 8.62 -17.76 -2.66
N TRP A 119 9.15 -18.35 -1.60
CA TRP A 119 8.83 -18.04 -0.20
C TRP A 119 9.98 -17.27 0.46
N HIS A 120 10.08 -15.99 0.12
CA HIS A 120 11.20 -15.12 0.43
C HIS A 120 11.52 -15.04 1.93
N GLY A 121 12.72 -15.46 2.30
CA GLY A 121 13.23 -15.43 3.68
C GLY A 121 12.81 -16.64 4.54
N ILE A 122 12.16 -17.65 3.96
CA ILE A 122 11.73 -18.86 4.66
C ILE A 122 12.74 -20.00 4.47
N LEU A 123 13.08 -20.70 5.55
CA LEU A 123 13.99 -21.86 5.53
C LEU A 123 13.14 -23.11 5.30
N LEU A 124 13.27 -23.67 4.10
CA LEU A 124 12.47 -24.79 3.63
C LEU A 124 13.34 -25.82 2.90
N PRO A 125 12.84 -27.05 2.65
CA PRO A 125 13.53 -27.99 1.78
C PRO A 125 13.69 -27.38 0.39
N SER A 126 14.89 -27.46 -0.20
CA SER A 126 15.21 -26.77 -1.46
C SER A 126 14.23 -27.07 -2.61
N GLY A 127 13.65 -28.27 -2.70
CA GLY A 127 12.63 -28.60 -3.71
C GLY A 127 11.26 -27.89 -3.53
N MET A 128 11.06 -27.18 -2.42
CA MET A 128 9.85 -26.39 -2.13
C MET A 128 10.09 -24.89 -2.31
N ASP A 129 11.25 -24.49 -2.85
CA ASP A 129 11.71 -23.11 -2.86
C ASP A 129 11.05 -22.23 -3.92
N GLY A 130 10.46 -22.81 -4.96
CA GLY A 130 9.65 -22.02 -5.89
C GLY A 130 10.37 -21.43 -7.09
N VAL A 131 11.64 -21.74 -7.31
CA VAL A 131 12.42 -21.25 -8.46
C VAL A 131 12.19 -22.15 -9.66
N GLY A 132 11.44 -21.63 -10.65
CA GLY A 132 11.10 -22.36 -11.86
C GLY A 132 12.34 -22.79 -12.65
N GLY A 133 12.43 -24.09 -12.97
CA GLY A 133 13.57 -24.69 -13.67
C GLY A 133 14.77 -25.04 -12.79
N LEU A 134 14.84 -24.58 -11.54
CA LEU A 134 15.92 -24.91 -10.60
C LEU A 134 15.44 -25.87 -9.50
N SER A 135 14.52 -25.42 -8.64
CA SER A 135 14.01 -26.21 -7.51
C SER A 135 12.75 -26.99 -7.85
N GLN A 136 12.05 -26.60 -8.91
CA GLN A 136 10.86 -27.30 -9.41
C GLN A 136 10.62 -27.05 -10.91
N PRO A 137 9.76 -27.84 -11.58
CA PRO A 137 9.17 -27.45 -12.85
C PRO A 137 8.26 -26.22 -12.70
N HIS A 138 8.08 -25.46 -13.78
CA HIS A 138 7.10 -24.38 -13.84
C HIS A 138 5.67 -24.91 -13.69
N ILE A 139 4.81 -24.14 -13.03
CA ILE A 139 3.37 -24.38 -12.94
C ILE A 139 2.73 -23.86 -14.23
N LYS A 140 2.30 -24.74 -15.14
CA LYS A 140 1.69 -24.31 -16.41
C LYS A 140 0.28 -23.73 -16.19
N PRO A 141 -0.26 -22.96 -17.16
CA PRO A 141 -1.65 -22.50 -17.10
C PRO A 141 -2.63 -23.65 -16.83
N GLY A 142 -3.51 -23.46 -15.85
CA GLY A 142 -4.50 -24.43 -15.40
C GLY A 142 -3.99 -25.48 -14.42
N GLU A 143 -2.69 -25.59 -14.17
CA GLU A 143 -2.12 -26.53 -13.21
C GLU A 143 -2.22 -26.02 -11.77
N THR A 144 -2.14 -26.95 -10.81
CA THR A 144 -2.05 -26.65 -9.39
C THR A 144 -0.90 -27.43 -8.77
N TYR A 145 0.01 -26.73 -8.10
CA TYR A 145 1.14 -27.34 -7.39
C TYR A 145 0.92 -27.25 -5.89
N ALA A 146 1.52 -28.16 -5.13
CA ALA A 146 1.49 -28.15 -3.68
C ALA A 146 2.90 -27.90 -3.12
N TYR A 147 3.01 -26.89 -2.27
CA TYR A 147 4.19 -26.62 -1.46
C TYR A 147 3.90 -27.07 -0.04
N GLU A 148 4.71 -27.95 0.54
CA GLU A 148 4.46 -28.46 1.90
C GLU A 148 5.75 -28.52 2.72
N PHE A 149 5.76 -27.82 3.85
CA PHE A 149 6.93 -27.75 4.74
C PHE A 149 6.53 -27.36 6.17
N THR A 150 7.48 -27.50 7.10
CA THR A 150 7.33 -27.09 8.50
C THR A 150 8.16 -25.85 8.76
N LEU A 151 7.55 -24.86 9.40
CA LEU A 151 8.16 -23.56 9.68
C LEU A 151 9.03 -23.65 10.94
N LYS A 152 10.31 -23.28 10.81
CA LYS A 152 11.29 -23.38 11.90
C LYS A 152 11.76 -22.02 12.44
N GLN A 153 11.42 -20.96 11.72
CA GLN A 153 11.70 -19.57 12.11
C GLN A 153 10.41 -18.80 12.34
N HIS A 154 10.53 -17.54 12.77
CA HIS A 154 9.45 -16.58 12.82
C HIS A 154 9.90 -15.21 12.26
N GLY A 155 8.96 -14.37 11.84
CA GLY A 155 9.28 -13.04 11.31
C GLY A 155 8.34 -12.56 10.21
N THR A 156 8.73 -11.42 9.63
CA THR A 156 8.08 -10.81 8.46
C THR A 156 8.78 -11.30 7.19
N HIS A 157 8.09 -12.17 6.45
CA HIS A 157 8.54 -12.75 5.19
C HIS A 157 7.59 -12.36 4.05
N LEU A 158 7.95 -12.75 2.83
CA LEU A 158 7.19 -12.42 1.62
C LEU A 158 6.97 -13.67 0.78
N TYR A 159 6.05 -13.59 -0.16
CA TYR A 159 5.97 -14.52 -1.27
C TYR A 159 5.78 -13.75 -2.58
N HIS A 160 6.41 -14.23 -3.64
CA HIS A 160 6.35 -13.62 -4.97
C HIS A 160 6.70 -14.66 -6.04
N PRO A 161 6.39 -14.41 -7.32
CA PRO A 161 6.81 -15.28 -8.40
C PRO A 161 8.32 -15.40 -8.50
N HIS A 162 8.76 -16.54 -9.00
CA HIS A 162 10.15 -16.73 -9.43
C HIS A 162 10.20 -17.45 -10.79
N ALA A 163 9.22 -17.11 -11.64
CA ALA A 163 9.07 -17.45 -13.04
C ALA A 163 8.59 -16.17 -13.75
N ASP A 164 9.23 -15.82 -14.87
CA ASP A 164 9.12 -14.50 -15.52
C ASP A 164 8.99 -13.34 -14.50
N GLU A 165 9.91 -13.34 -13.53
CA GLU A 165 9.83 -12.51 -12.32
C GLU A 165 9.65 -11.03 -12.65
N MET A 166 10.39 -10.54 -13.66
CA MET A 166 10.29 -9.17 -14.16
C MET A 166 8.83 -8.81 -14.48
N VAL A 167 8.16 -9.59 -15.33
CA VAL A 167 6.79 -9.30 -15.76
C VAL A 167 5.80 -9.52 -14.62
N GLN A 168 5.87 -10.66 -13.95
CA GLN A 168 4.86 -11.06 -12.97
C GLN A 168 4.87 -10.16 -11.73
N MET A 169 6.05 -9.76 -11.24
CA MET A 169 6.16 -8.81 -10.14
C MET A 169 5.80 -7.38 -10.56
N ALA A 170 6.19 -6.93 -11.77
CA ALA A 170 5.76 -5.62 -12.29
C ALA A 170 4.25 -5.47 -12.35
N LEU A 171 3.57 -6.58 -12.67
CA LEU A 171 2.12 -6.62 -12.75
C LEU A 171 1.43 -6.78 -11.40
N GLY A 172 2.16 -6.87 -10.28
CA GLY A 172 1.60 -6.81 -8.92
C GLY A 172 1.56 -8.13 -8.14
N MET A 173 2.19 -9.19 -8.64
CA MET A 173 2.19 -10.48 -7.95
C MET A 173 3.18 -10.49 -6.77
N MET A 174 2.67 -10.27 -5.58
CA MET A 174 3.44 -10.24 -4.33
C MET A 174 2.53 -10.34 -3.12
N GLY A 175 3.03 -10.79 -1.98
CA GLY A 175 2.27 -10.75 -0.73
C GLY A 175 3.12 -11.03 0.51
N PHE A 176 2.52 -10.83 1.67
CA PHE A 176 3.15 -11.09 2.96
C PHE A 176 3.01 -12.55 3.38
N PHE A 177 4.06 -13.09 3.96
CA PHE A 177 4.06 -14.34 4.70
C PHE A 177 4.53 -14.04 6.13
N ILE A 178 3.64 -14.12 7.11
CA ILE A 178 3.94 -13.76 8.49
C ILE A 178 3.94 -15.02 9.33
N ILE A 179 5.08 -15.27 9.97
CA ILE A 179 5.22 -16.36 10.91
C ILE A 179 5.32 -15.75 12.30
N HIS A 180 4.29 -15.96 13.10
CA HIS A 180 4.22 -15.48 14.47
C HIS A 180 5.15 -16.31 15.38
N PRO A 181 5.89 -15.67 16.30
CA PRO A 181 6.79 -16.39 17.19
C PRO A 181 6.02 -17.27 18.17
N ALA A 182 6.62 -18.36 18.62
CA ALA A 182 6.05 -19.18 19.70
C ALA A 182 5.90 -18.41 21.03
N SER A 183 6.69 -17.35 21.21
CA SER A 183 6.64 -16.45 22.37
C SER A 183 6.93 -15.01 21.95
N GLU A 184 6.09 -14.08 22.41
CA GLU A 184 6.26 -12.63 22.21
C GLU A 184 6.41 -11.98 23.61
N PRO A 185 7.62 -11.91 24.17
CA PRO A 185 7.86 -11.42 25.54
C PRO A 185 7.51 -9.93 25.71
N GLU A 186 7.42 -9.22 24.59
CA GLU A 186 7.06 -7.83 24.49
C GLU A 186 5.78 -7.70 23.67
N PRO A 187 4.60 -7.80 24.31
CA PRO A 187 3.34 -7.87 23.60
C PRO A 187 3.12 -6.66 22.69
N ILE A 188 2.70 -6.93 21.45
CA ILE A 188 2.28 -5.91 20.49
C ILE A 188 0.78 -5.68 20.66
N ASP A 189 0.39 -4.41 20.70
CA ASP A 189 -1.03 -4.02 20.78
C ASP A 189 -1.70 -3.99 19.42
N ARG A 190 -1.00 -3.42 18.43
CA ARG A 190 -1.43 -3.30 17.04
C ARG A 190 -0.31 -3.73 16.12
N ASP A 191 -0.58 -4.64 15.20
CA ASP A 191 0.40 -5.13 14.23
C ASP A 191 -0.12 -4.84 12.81
N TYR A 192 0.66 -4.11 12.02
CA TYR A 192 0.30 -3.63 10.69
C TYR A 192 1.30 -4.11 9.65
N ALA A 193 0.85 -4.34 8.42
CA ALA A 193 1.72 -4.68 7.30
C ALA A 193 1.55 -3.71 6.12
N VAL A 194 2.69 -3.23 5.61
CA VAL A 194 2.80 -2.25 4.51
C VAL A 194 3.87 -2.71 3.52
N LEU A 195 3.45 -3.05 2.31
CA LEU A 195 4.30 -3.48 1.21
C LEU A 195 4.50 -2.31 0.25
N LEU A 196 5.75 -1.94 0.04
CA LEU A 196 6.18 -0.89 -0.87
C LEU A 196 6.42 -1.49 -2.26
N HIS A 197 5.79 -0.89 -3.26
CA HIS A 197 5.93 -1.26 -4.67
C HIS A 197 5.63 -0.05 -5.56
N HIS A 198 5.97 -0.14 -6.84
CA HIS A 198 5.68 0.88 -7.82
C HIS A 198 5.26 0.29 -9.16
N PHE A 199 4.37 1.00 -9.84
CA PHE A 199 3.82 0.55 -11.12
C PHE A 199 4.11 1.60 -12.19
N ALA A 200 4.60 1.14 -13.34
CA ALA A 200 4.75 1.96 -14.52
C ALA A 200 3.43 2.03 -15.29
N LEU A 201 2.53 2.92 -14.85
CA LEU A 201 1.22 3.10 -15.48
C LEU A 201 1.17 4.44 -16.22
N HIS A 202 1.34 4.38 -17.53
CA HIS A 202 1.29 5.56 -18.40
C HIS A 202 -0.11 6.17 -18.44
N PRO A 203 -0.25 7.51 -18.55
CA PRO A 203 -1.55 8.17 -18.69
C PRO A 203 -2.42 7.55 -19.80
N GLY A 204 -3.70 7.29 -19.49
CA GLY A 204 -4.63 6.65 -20.44
C GLY A 204 -4.44 5.14 -20.66
N THR A 205 -3.40 4.52 -20.09
CA THR A 205 -3.20 3.06 -20.23
C THR A 205 -3.87 2.29 -19.10
N SER A 206 -4.11 0.99 -19.29
CA SER A 206 -4.82 0.13 -18.32
C SER A 206 -4.06 -1.14 -17.95
N ARG A 207 -2.75 -1.20 -18.22
CA ARG A 207 -1.83 -2.25 -17.79
C ARG A 207 -0.47 -1.59 -17.50
N PRO A 208 0.24 -1.98 -16.42
CA PRO A 208 1.60 -1.51 -16.20
C PRO A 208 2.53 -1.92 -17.35
N ASP A 209 3.53 -1.10 -17.63
CA ASP A 209 4.63 -1.38 -18.56
C ASP A 209 5.80 -2.07 -17.82
N PRO A 210 5.98 -3.39 -17.98
CA PRO A 210 7.06 -4.11 -17.31
C PRO A 210 8.45 -3.80 -17.89
N SER A 211 8.55 -3.03 -18.98
CA SER A 211 9.82 -2.77 -19.68
C SER A 211 10.63 -1.63 -19.06
N ILE A 212 9.96 -0.75 -18.31
CA ILE A 212 10.53 0.49 -17.78
C ILE A 212 10.45 0.56 -16.25
N MET A 213 10.43 -0.57 -15.55
CA MET A 213 10.22 -0.65 -14.09
C MET A 213 11.24 0.13 -13.22
N GLN A 214 12.12 0.96 -13.78
CA GLN A 214 12.94 1.91 -13.04
C GLN A 214 12.58 3.38 -13.32
N ASP A 215 11.77 3.64 -14.35
CA ASP A 215 11.11 4.92 -14.55
C ASP A 215 9.89 5.00 -13.62
N PHE A 216 9.53 6.21 -13.22
CA PHE A 216 8.69 6.46 -12.05
C PHE A 216 7.31 6.94 -12.45
N GLU A 217 6.26 6.18 -12.14
CA GLU A 217 4.89 6.62 -12.46
C GLU A 217 3.96 6.58 -11.24
N LEU A 218 3.84 5.43 -10.55
CA LEU A 218 2.96 5.28 -9.39
C LEU A 218 3.63 4.57 -8.22
N TRP A 219 4.02 5.33 -7.20
CA TRP A 219 4.52 4.83 -5.92
C TRP A 219 3.40 4.43 -4.96
N THR A 220 3.43 3.20 -4.46
CA THR A 220 2.31 2.65 -3.70
C THR A 220 2.70 2.07 -2.35
N MET A 221 1.76 2.15 -1.41
CA MET A 221 1.73 1.32 -0.20
C MET A 221 0.58 0.33 -0.36
N ASN A 222 0.85 -0.98 -0.27
CA ASN A 222 -0.12 -2.05 -0.55
C ASN A 222 -0.90 -1.83 -1.86
N SER A 223 -0.18 -1.45 -2.93
CA SER A 223 -0.76 -1.13 -4.25
C SER A 223 -1.83 -0.04 -4.22
N LYS A 224 -1.91 0.77 -3.16
CA LYS A 224 -2.74 1.97 -3.07
C LYS A 224 -1.88 3.22 -3.08
N VAL A 225 -2.47 4.28 -3.61
CA VAL A 225 -1.88 5.61 -3.68
C VAL A 225 -2.66 6.53 -2.74
N PHE A 226 -1.97 7.31 -1.90
CA PHE A 226 -2.64 8.27 -1.01
C PHE A 226 -3.53 9.23 -1.82
N PRO A 227 -4.79 9.49 -1.42
CA PRO A 227 -5.41 9.18 -0.13
C PRO A 227 -6.19 7.85 -0.02
N ALA A 228 -6.02 6.91 -0.96
CA ALA A 228 -6.76 5.66 -0.99
C ALA A 228 -6.23 4.58 -0.03
N ILE A 229 -5.00 4.72 0.47
CA ILE A 229 -4.42 3.84 1.48
C ILE A 229 -5.03 4.16 2.86
N ASP A 230 -5.36 3.12 3.63
CA ASP A 230 -5.93 3.25 4.97
C ASP A 230 -4.92 3.94 5.92
N PRO A 231 -5.41 4.69 6.93
CA PRO A 231 -4.58 5.15 8.03
C PRO A 231 -4.18 4.00 8.97
N ILE A 232 -3.07 4.21 9.65
CA ILE A 232 -2.61 3.37 10.76
C ILE A 232 -3.26 3.90 12.04
N LEU A 233 -3.94 3.03 12.79
CA LEU A 233 -4.75 3.44 13.95
C LEU A 233 -4.18 2.89 15.25
N ALA A 234 -4.15 3.71 16.30
CA ALA A 234 -3.78 3.26 17.63
C ALA A 234 -4.47 4.06 18.74
N ALA A 235 -4.64 3.44 19.91
CA ALA A 235 -4.93 4.16 21.13
C ALA A 235 -3.62 4.66 21.76
N SER A 236 -3.68 5.78 22.47
CA SER A 236 -2.51 6.33 23.18
C SER A 236 -1.93 5.28 24.15
N GLY A 237 -0.61 5.13 24.13
CA GLY A 237 0.13 4.16 24.95
C GLY A 237 0.16 2.74 24.40
N GLU A 238 -0.58 2.42 23.33
CA GLU A 238 -0.47 1.11 22.66
C GLU A 238 0.92 0.94 22.04
N ARG A 239 1.50 -0.25 22.18
CA ARG A 239 2.70 -0.62 21.43
C ARG A 239 2.30 -1.07 20.02
N VAL A 240 2.76 -0.34 19.02
CA VAL A 240 2.44 -0.60 17.61
C VAL A 240 3.65 -1.18 16.91
N ARG A 241 3.44 -2.23 16.11
CA ARG A 241 4.41 -2.75 15.13
C ARG A 241 3.90 -2.42 13.73
N ILE A 242 4.77 -1.85 12.89
CA ILE A 242 4.54 -1.70 11.45
C ILE A 242 5.60 -2.53 10.74
N ARG A 243 5.17 -3.59 10.07
CA ARG A 243 5.97 -4.47 9.22
C ARG A 243 6.03 -3.86 7.84
N VAL A 244 7.18 -3.30 7.48
CA VAL A 244 7.39 -2.70 6.18
C VAL A 244 8.20 -3.65 5.32
N ALA A 245 7.72 -3.95 4.12
CA ALA A 245 8.43 -4.76 3.14
C ALA A 245 8.57 -3.98 1.84
N ASN A 246 9.60 -4.31 1.05
CA ASN A 246 9.82 -3.64 -0.22
C ASN A 246 10.09 -4.66 -1.33
N LEU A 247 9.21 -4.67 -2.33
CA LEU A 247 9.38 -5.42 -3.58
C LEU A 247 9.33 -4.50 -4.81
N SER A 248 9.51 -3.19 -4.59
CA SER A 248 9.79 -2.23 -5.64
C SER A 248 11.23 -2.43 -6.16
N MET A 249 11.61 -1.68 -7.20
CA MET A 249 13.00 -1.67 -7.70
C MET A 249 13.86 -0.54 -7.08
N TRP A 250 13.35 0.10 -6.03
CA TRP A 250 13.99 1.27 -5.40
C TRP A 250 14.04 1.13 -3.89
N ASN A 251 15.10 1.68 -3.29
CA ASN A 251 15.21 1.73 -1.84
C ASN A 251 14.33 2.87 -1.30
N HIS A 252 13.62 2.61 -0.21
CA HIS A 252 12.69 3.57 0.36
C HIS A 252 13.09 3.98 1.78
N PRO A 253 13.51 5.23 2.01
CA PRO A 253 13.68 5.76 3.36
C PRO A 253 12.29 6.04 3.96
N ILE A 254 11.78 5.16 4.81
CA ILE A 254 10.47 5.32 5.44
C ILE A 254 10.61 6.14 6.71
N HIS A 255 9.92 7.28 6.75
CA HIS A 255 9.93 8.25 7.84
C HIS A 255 8.60 8.28 8.58
N MET A 256 8.68 8.40 9.91
CA MET A 256 7.52 8.59 10.78
C MET A 256 7.68 9.86 11.62
N HIS A 257 6.67 10.72 11.58
CA HIS A 257 6.59 11.88 12.46
C HIS A 257 6.17 11.48 13.88
N GLY A 258 6.42 12.36 14.86
CA GLY A 258 5.96 12.18 16.23
C GLY A 258 6.91 11.28 17.05
N PRO A 259 6.48 10.08 17.50
CA PRO A 259 7.32 9.19 18.28
C PRO A 259 8.51 8.67 17.47
N LYS A 260 9.63 8.42 18.16
CA LYS A 260 10.71 7.58 17.62
C LYS A 260 10.25 6.13 17.60
N PHE A 261 10.74 5.36 16.64
CA PHE A 261 10.53 3.91 16.61
C PHE A 261 11.84 3.16 16.86
N GLN A 262 11.70 1.89 17.20
CA GLN A 262 12.78 0.91 17.24
C GLN A 262 12.68 0.04 16.01
N VAL A 263 13.80 -0.15 15.29
CA VAL A 263 13.92 -1.18 14.27
C VAL A 263 14.28 -2.50 14.96
N THR A 264 13.36 -3.46 14.96
CA THR A 264 13.46 -4.66 15.81
C THR A 264 13.73 -5.95 15.06
N GLY A 265 13.71 -5.93 13.73
CA GLY A 265 13.94 -7.10 12.88
C GLY A 265 13.95 -6.76 11.40
N GLY A 266 14.20 -7.77 10.58
CA GLY A 266 14.12 -7.68 9.13
C GLY A 266 13.75 -9.01 8.46
N ASP A 267 14.15 -9.17 7.21
CA ASP A 267 13.85 -10.34 6.35
C ASP A 267 14.36 -11.68 6.92
N GLY A 268 15.41 -11.65 7.75
CA GLY A 268 15.91 -12.78 8.53
C GLY A 268 15.18 -13.04 9.85
N GLY A 269 14.13 -12.30 10.18
CA GLY A 269 13.37 -12.40 11.43
C GLY A 269 13.75 -11.36 12.48
N ARG A 270 13.35 -11.60 13.73
CA ARG A 270 13.54 -10.65 14.84
C ARG A 270 14.99 -10.61 15.31
N TRP A 271 15.52 -9.41 15.51
CA TRP A 271 16.89 -9.23 16.01
C TRP A 271 16.97 -9.36 17.53
N PRO A 272 18.13 -9.80 18.08
CA PRO A 272 18.40 -9.70 19.50
C PRO A 272 18.19 -8.28 20.01
N ARG A 273 17.59 -8.13 21.20
CA ARG A 273 17.23 -6.81 21.79
C ARG A 273 18.38 -5.80 21.80
N GLY A 274 19.62 -6.26 22.01
CA GLY A 274 20.81 -5.40 22.00
C GLY A 274 21.18 -4.81 20.64
N GLN A 275 20.57 -5.28 19.55
CA GLN A 275 20.79 -4.78 18.19
C GLN A 275 19.67 -3.84 17.72
N TRP A 276 18.65 -3.61 18.53
CA TRP A 276 17.57 -2.71 18.16
C TRP A 276 18.08 -1.27 18.09
N ARG A 277 17.68 -0.57 17.03
CA ARG A 277 18.13 0.81 16.75
C ARG A 277 16.97 1.76 16.89
N SER A 278 17.18 2.88 17.56
CA SER A 278 16.17 3.92 17.66
C SER A 278 16.33 4.90 16.51
N GLU A 279 15.29 5.02 15.70
CA GLU A 279 15.31 5.84 14.49
C GLU A 279 14.00 6.64 14.36
N VAL A 280 14.03 7.60 13.43
CA VAL A 280 12.82 8.26 12.89
C VAL A 280 12.67 8.00 11.39
N THR A 281 13.71 7.46 10.74
CA THR A 281 13.71 7.09 9.33
C THR A 281 14.53 5.82 9.16
N GLU A 282 14.01 4.81 8.46
CA GLU A 282 14.73 3.58 8.15
C GLU A 282 14.68 3.32 6.64
N ILE A 283 15.83 2.99 6.06
CA ILE A 283 15.89 2.56 4.65
C ILE A 283 15.40 1.12 4.56
N VAL A 284 14.35 0.90 3.79
CA VAL A 284 13.87 -0.44 3.41
C VAL A 284 14.38 -0.72 2.01
N GLY A 285 15.43 -1.55 1.92
CA GLY A 285 16.03 -1.92 0.65
C GLY A 285 15.17 -2.85 -0.18
N VAL A 286 15.43 -2.96 -1.49
CA VAL A 286 14.75 -3.92 -2.37
C VAL A 286 14.91 -5.35 -1.83
N GLY A 287 13.80 -6.08 -1.71
CA GLY A 287 13.73 -7.42 -1.14
C GLY A 287 13.71 -7.46 0.39
N GLN A 288 13.97 -6.34 1.07
CA GLN A 288 14.08 -6.33 2.53
C GLN A 288 12.73 -6.13 3.21
N THR A 289 12.65 -6.63 4.44
CA THR A 289 11.62 -6.24 5.41
C THR A 289 12.26 -5.54 6.61
N ARG A 290 11.47 -4.71 7.30
CA ARG A 290 11.81 -4.01 8.54
C ARG A 290 10.60 -3.96 9.46
N ASP A 291 10.79 -4.37 10.70
CA ASP A 291 9.77 -4.26 11.74
C ASP A 291 10.04 -3.00 12.57
N LEU A 292 9.10 -2.04 12.51
CA LEU A 292 9.18 -0.75 13.20
C LEU A 292 8.24 -0.77 14.41
N GLU A 293 8.79 -0.66 15.62
CA GLU A 293 8.01 -0.70 16.87
C GLU A 293 8.06 0.63 17.63
N PHE A 294 6.91 1.13 18.07
CA PHE A 294 6.83 2.38 18.85
C PHE A 294 5.67 2.36 19.84
N VAL A 295 5.71 3.27 20.81
CA VAL A 295 4.59 3.53 21.72
C VAL A 295 3.79 4.71 21.17
N ALA A 296 2.50 4.51 20.93
CA ALA A 296 1.65 5.48 20.29
C ALA A 296 1.42 6.72 21.18
N VAL A 297 1.61 7.91 20.60
CA VAL A 297 1.38 9.21 21.25
C VAL A 297 0.24 9.92 20.53
N PRO A 298 -0.76 10.50 21.23
CA PRO A 298 -1.93 11.10 20.61
C PRO A 298 -1.57 12.20 19.62
N GLY A 299 -2.21 12.16 18.44
CA GLY A 299 -1.91 13.02 17.31
C GLY A 299 -2.28 12.39 15.97
N ASP A 300 -2.13 13.18 14.91
CA ASP A 300 -2.08 12.68 13.53
C ASP A 300 -0.67 12.87 13.03
N TRP A 301 0.05 11.77 12.81
CA TRP A 301 1.45 11.76 12.44
C TRP A 301 1.63 11.22 11.02
N ALA A 302 2.37 11.94 10.18
CA ALA A 302 2.68 11.46 8.83
C ALA A 302 3.59 10.22 8.89
N PHE A 303 3.31 9.25 8.01
CA PHE A 303 4.13 8.07 7.76
C PHE A 303 4.30 7.91 6.26
N HIS A 304 5.52 8.10 5.76
CA HIS A 304 5.74 8.24 4.32
C HIS A 304 7.15 7.89 3.88
N CYS A 305 7.32 7.68 2.58
CA CYS A 305 8.65 7.63 1.98
C CYS A 305 9.27 9.03 1.96
N HIS A 306 10.54 9.17 2.34
CA HIS A 306 11.25 10.44 2.43
C HIS A 306 12.04 10.78 1.15
N MET A 307 11.77 10.09 0.05
CA MET A 307 12.09 10.60 -1.28
C MET A 307 10.93 11.49 -1.72
N SER A 308 11.16 12.80 -1.84
CA SER A 308 10.09 13.79 -2.02
C SER A 308 9.16 13.51 -3.21
N HIS A 309 9.68 12.93 -4.29
CA HIS A 309 8.88 12.59 -5.46
C HIS A 309 8.02 11.33 -5.26
N HIS A 310 8.39 10.42 -4.34
CA HIS A 310 7.60 9.23 -4.01
C HIS A 310 6.29 9.57 -3.28
N THR A 311 6.20 10.77 -2.69
CA THR A 311 5.01 11.24 -2.01
C THR A 311 4.13 12.12 -2.88
N MET A 312 4.41 12.28 -4.18
CA MET A 312 3.71 13.25 -5.03
C MET A 312 2.69 12.64 -6.01
N ASN A 313 2.99 11.48 -6.65
CA ASN A 313 2.32 10.83 -7.81
C ASN A 313 1.14 11.56 -8.51
N ALA A 314 1.00 11.50 -9.82
CA ALA A 314 1.90 10.89 -10.81
C ALA A 314 2.96 11.90 -11.24
N MET A 315 4.22 11.48 -11.35
CA MET A 315 5.33 12.35 -11.78
C MET A 315 5.89 11.86 -13.11
N GLY A 316 6.36 12.77 -13.97
CA GLY A 316 7.05 12.43 -15.20
C GLY A 316 8.35 13.23 -15.35
N HIS A 317 9.37 12.64 -15.95
CA HIS A 317 10.72 13.24 -16.04
C HIS A 317 10.93 14.15 -17.26
N HIS A 318 9.97 14.20 -18.17
CA HIS A 318 10.09 14.92 -19.44
C HIS A 318 9.40 16.29 -19.44
N VAL A 319 8.94 16.76 -18.28
CA VAL A 319 8.35 18.10 -18.13
C VAL A 319 9.46 19.12 -17.86
N PRO A 320 9.58 20.20 -18.66
CA PRO A 320 10.54 21.27 -18.41
C PRO A 320 10.33 21.93 -17.04
N ASN A 321 11.40 22.42 -16.43
CA ASN A 321 11.30 23.21 -15.20
C ASN A 321 10.75 24.61 -15.51
N LEU A 322 9.55 24.92 -15.00
CA LEU A 322 8.85 26.20 -15.19
C LEU A 322 8.97 27.16 -14.00
N LEU A 323 9.73 26.80 -12.95
CA LEU A 323 9.89 27.63 -11.75
C LEU A 323 10.48 28.99 -12.10
N GLY A 324 9.76 30.06 -11.72
CA GLY A 324 10.13 31.45 -11.96
C GLY A 324 10.00 31.91 -13.42
N VAL A 325 9.37 31.11 -14.29
CA VAL A 325 9.08 31.51 -15.67
C VAL A 325 7.72 32.20 -15.70
N ASP A 326 7.68 33.47 -16.13
CA ASP A 326 6.42 34.18 -16.39
C ASP A 326 5.71 33.53 -17.59
N GLN A 327 4.61 32.85 -17.30
CA GLN A 327 3.81 32.15 -18.30
C GLN A 327 2.60 32.99 -18.78
N SER A 328 2.38 34.21 -18.27
CA SER A 328 1.14 34.97 -18.47
C SER A 328 0.84 35.28 -19.94
N GLY A 329 1.87 35.66 -20.72
CA GLY A 329 1.75 35.95 -22.15
C GLY A 329 1.42 34.71 -22.97
N ILE A 330 2.12 33.59 -22.73
CA ILE A 330 1.93 32.33 -23.45
C ILE A 330 0.59 31.70 -23.05
N ALA A 331 0.25 31.67 -21.76
CA ALA A 331 -0.99 31.11 -21.26
C ALA A 331 -2.23 31.81 -21.83
N SER A 332 -2.14 33.11 -22.09
CA SER A 332 -3.22 33.86 -22.74
C SER A 332 -3.45 33.38 -24.17
N GLY A 333 -2.38 33.19 -24.95
CA GLY A 333 -2.48 32.62 -26.30
C GLY A 333 -2.95 31.16 -26.30
N ILE A 334 -2.50 30.33 -25.35
CA ILE A 334 -2.96 28.94 -25.25
C ILE A 334 -4.45 28.87 -24.90
N ARG A 335 -4.94 29.74 -24.01
CA ARG A 335 -6.37 29.78 -23.64
C ARG A 335 -7.30 30.12 -24.81
N GLU A 336 -6.82 30.81 -25.84
CA GLU A 336 -7.59 31.02 -27.08
C GLU A 336 -7.82 29.70 -27.83
N LEU A 337 -6.88 28.76 -27.75
CA LEU A 337 -6.94 27.45 -28.42
C LEU A 337 -7.54 26.36 -27.53
N LEU A 338 -7.27 26.40 -26.23
CA LEU A 338 -7.71 25.44 -25.23
C LEU A 338 -8.40 26.17 -24.07
N PRO A 339 -9.71 26.48 -24.19
CA PRO A 339 -10.47 27.12 -23.12
C PRO A 339 -10.41 26.26 -21.85
N GLY A 340 -9.75 26.79 -20.81
CA GLY A 340 -9.50 26.06 -19.55
C GLY A 340 -8.03 25.83 -19.22
N TYR A 341 -7.09 26.10 -20.13
CA TYR A 341 -5.66 26.03 -19.83
C TYR A 341 -5.26 27.00 -18.71
N MET A 342 -4.54 26.49 -17.72
CA MET A 342 -3.88 27.30 -16.71
C MET A 342 -2.40 26.94 -16.65
N ALA A 343 -1.55 27.96 -16.65
CA ALA A 343 -0.14 27.81 -16.37
C ALA A 343 0.04 27.29 -14.95
N MET A 344 1.03 26.43 -14.76
CA MET A 344 1.37 25.83 -13.48
C MET A 344 2.88 25.77 -13.31
N GLY A 345 3.31 25.68 -12.05
CA GLY A 345 4.70 25.45 -11.70
C GLY A 345 5.56 26.71 -11.74
N GLU A 346 4.95 27.90 -11.82
CA GLU A 346 5.68 29.17 -11.74
C GLU A 346 6.22 29.39 -10.32
N ASN A 347 5.37 29.22 -9.29
CA ASN A 347 5.76 29.46 -7.89
C ASN A 347 5.95 28.16 -7.09
N GLY A 348 5.47 27.03 -7.61
CA GLY A 348 5.60 25.72 -6.99
C GLY A 348 4.59 24.71 -7.51
N MET A 349 4.73 23.45 -7.09
CA MET A 349 3.82 22.38 -7.53
C MET A 349 2.51 22.36 -6.75
N ALA A 350 2.43 23.02 -5.59
CA ALA A 350 1.20 23.09 -4.77
C ALA A 350 -0.01 23.60 -5.57
N GLU A 351 0.23 24.48 -6.56
CA GLU A 351 -0.76 24.97 -7.51
C GLU A 351 -1.57 23.82 -8.16
N HIS A 352 -0.94 22.66 -8.42
CA HIS A 352 -1.57 21.52 -9.09
C HIS A 352 -2.79 20.98 -8.33
N GLN A 353 -2.73 20.94 -7.00
CA GLN A 353 -3.86 20.49 -6.21
C GLN A 353 -5.02 21.49 -6.27
N ASP A 354 -4.72 22.79 -6.24
CA ASP A 354 -5.73 23.85 -6.36
C ASP A 354 -6.42 23.83 -7.75
N HIS A 355 -5.66 23.56 -8.80
CA HIS A 355 -6.18 23.35 -10.16
C HIS A 355 -7.08 22.12 -10.28
N THR A 356 -6.75 21.05 -9.57
CA THR A 356 -7.58 19.84 -9.52
C THR A 356 -8.88 20.10 -8.74
N ASP A 357 -8.77 20.76 -7.59
CA ASP A 357 -9.91 21.10 -6.72
C ASP A 357 -10.92 22.03 -7.37
N SER A 358 -10.45 22.96 -8.19
CA SER A 358 -11.30 23.86 -8.98
C SER A 358 -12.02 23.16 -10.13
N GLY A 359 -11.70 21.88 -10.41
CA GLY A 359 -12.28 21.10 -11.50
C GLY A 359 -11.83 21.53 -12.89
N HIS A 360 -10.86 22.44 -12.97
CA HIS A 360 -10.36 22.99 -14.24
C HIS A 360 -9.37 22.04 -14.93
N MET A 361 -8.68 21.19 -14.16
CA MET A 361 -7.88 20.10 -14.71
C MET A 361 -8.59 18.77 -14.53
N GLN A 362 -9.14 18.26 -15.63
CA GLN A 362 -9.41 16.84 -15.78
C GLN A 362 -8.26 16.27 -16.59
N GLY A 363 -7.36 15.55 -15.92
CA GLY A 363 -6.29 14.82 -16.59
C GLY A 363 -6.85 13.80 -17.59
N PRO A 364 -5.99 13.19 -18.43
CA PRO A 364 -6.39 12.06 -19.25
C PRO A 364 -7.06 10.99 -18.41
N GLU A 365 -7.97 10.21 -19.01
CA GLU A 365 -8.58 9.08 -18.33
C GLU A 365 -7.52 8.22 -17.63
N ASN A 366 -7.87 7.69 -16.46
CA ASN A 366 -7.00 6.79 -15.70
C ASN A 366 -5.72 7.40 -15.11
N THR A 367 -5.63 8.72 -15.02
CA THR A 367 -4.47 9.43 -14.43
C THR A 367 -4.80 9.90 -13.01
N LEU A 368 -3.87 9.75 -12.07
CA LEU A 368 -4.00 10.35 -10.74
C LEU A 368 -3.51 11.80 -10.78
N PRO A 369 -4.29 12.76 -10.25
CA PRO A 369 -3.78 14.12 -10.03
C PRO A 369 -2.66 14.10 -8.99
N MET A 370 -1.69 15.01 -9.13
CA MET A 370 -0.62 15.13 -8.15
C MET A 370 -1.17 15.64 -6.82
N MET A 371 -0.70 15.04 -5.73
CA MET A 371 -0.83 15.60 -4.38
C MET A 371 -2.24 15.68 -3.77
N MET A 372 -3.13 14.74 -4.13
CA MET A 372 -4.57 14.67 -3.79
C MET A 372 -4.97 14.63 -2.30
N GLY A 373 -4.00 14.61 -1.40
CA GLY A 373 -4.20 14.58 0.04
C GLY A 373 -4.94 15.78 0.63
N LYS A 374 -5.93 15.53 1.49
CA LYS A 374 -6.63 16.56 2.28
C LYS A 374 -6.43 16.35 3.77
N GLY A 375 -6.24 17.44 4.49
CA GLY A 375 -6.10 17.49 5.94
C GLY A 375 -7.04 18.51 6.59
N PRO A 376 -7.00 18.67 7.92
CA PRO A 376 -7.90 19.58 8.65
C PRO A 376 -7.65 21.07 8.36
N TYR A 377 -6.51 21.40 7.74
CA TYR A 377 -6.11 22.78 7.42
C TYR A 377 -6.02 23.05 5.90
N GLY A 378 -6.49 22.13 5.05
CA GLY A 378 -6.45 22.26 3.59
C GLY A 378 -5.68 21.13 2.90
N ASN A 379 -5.01 21.47 1.80
CA ASN A 379 -4.25 20.53 0.98
C ASN A 379 -3.01 20.02 1.75
N LEU A 380 -2.80 18.71 1.74
CA LEU A 380 -1.60 18.10 2.34
C LEU A 380 -0.40 18.15 1.41
N GLU A 381 -0.62 18.43 0.11
CA GLU A 381 0.42 18.48 -0.91
C GLU A 381 1.16 17.13 -1.04
N MET A 382 0.45 16.02 -0.83
CA MET A 382 0.96 14.65 -0.85
C MET A 382 -0.03 13.72 -1.55
N GLY A 383 0.45 12.75 -2.34
CA GLY A 383 -0.36 11.90 -3.22
C GLY A 383 0.30 10.57 -3.62
N GLY A 384 1.24 10.03 -2.85
CA GLY A 384 1.99 8.81 -3.20
C GLY A 384 2.12 7.80 -2.05
N MET A 385 3.36 7.38 -1.75
CA MET A 385 3.72 6.60 -0.56
C MET A 385 3.60 7.43 0.72
N PHE A 386 2.38 7.74 1.11
CA PHE A 386 2.04 8.53 2.29
C PHE A 386 0.81 7.93 2.97
N THR A 387 0.79 7.91 4.30
CA THR A 387 -0.43 7.69 5.09
C THR A 387 -0.28 8.40 6.44
N VAL A 388 -1.30 8.32 7.28
CA VAL A 388 -1.35 8.96 8.59
C VAL A 388 -1.47 7.91 9.69
N VAL A 389 -0.61 8.00 10.68
CA VAL A 389 -0.78 7.33 11.98
C VAL A 389 -1.70 8.19 12.83
N LYS A 390 -2.95 7.77 12.97
CA LYS A 390 -3.98 8.46 13.77
C LYS A 390 -4.06 7.82 15.16
N VAL A 391 -3.66 8.56 16.18
CA VAL A 391 -3.65 8.10 17.57
C VAL A 391 -4.67 8.87 18.40
N ARG A 392 -5.51 8.18 19.19
CA ARG A 392 -6.51 8.82 20.07
C ARG A 392 -6.52 8.21 21.46
N ASP A 393 -6.69 9.03 22.49
CA ASP A 393 -6.78 8.57 23.88
C ASP A 393 -7.96 7.62 24.12
N GLY A 394 -9.09 7.86 23.44
CA GLY A 394 -10.34 7.10 23.60
C GLY A 394 -10.61 6.07 22.51
N LEU A 395 -9.64 5.73 21.65
CA LEU A 395 -9.89 4.72 20.60
C LEU A 395 -10.15 3.36 21.26
N PRO A 396 -11.31 2.71 21.05
CA PRO A 396 -11.56 1.40 21.65
C PRO A 396 -10.51 0.38 21.19
N LYS A 397 -10.08 -0.50 22.10
CA LYS A 397 -9.16 -1.59 21.78
C LYS A 397 -9.72 -2.43 20.62
N GLY A 398 -8.90 -2.66 19.61
CA GLY A 398 -9.30 -3.39 18.40
C GLY A 398 -10.19 -2.61 17.43
N SER A 399 -10.57 -1.36 17.71
CA SER A 399 -11.30 -0.54 16.74
C SER A 399 -10.43 -0.22 15.53
N HIS A 400 -11.03 -0.34 14.34
CA HIS A 400 -10.42 0.02 13.06
C HIS A 400 -11.21 1.10 12.31
N GLN A 401 -12.17 1.73 12.99
CA GLN A 401 -12.93 2.84 12.43
C GLN A 401 -12.06 4.11 12.44
N ASP A 402 -12.03 4.85 11.33
CA ASP A 402 -11.32 6.13 11.27
C ASP A 402 -11.91 7.11 12.31
N PRO A 403 -11.10 7.58 13.28
CA PRO A 403 -11.58 8.49 14.33
C PRO A 403 -11.72 9.95 13.87
N GLY A 404 -11.56 10.24 12.57
CA GLY A 404 -11.54 11.61 12.03
C GLY A 404 -10.20 12.29 12.26
N TRP A 405 -10.15 13.62 12.17
CA TRP A 405 -8.93 14.41 12.40
C TRP A 405 -8.68 14.70 13.88
N TYR A 406 -7.41 14.69 14.27
CA TYR A 406 -6.99 14.99 15.63
C TYR A 406 -7.36 16.44 16.00
N GLN A 407 -7.88 16.63 17.20
CA GLN A 407 -8.19 17.94 17.75
C GLN A 407 -7.04 18.36 18.68
N PRO A 408 -6.10 19.20 18.21
CA PRO A 408 -4.97 19.59 19.03
C PRO A 408 -5.42 20.41 20.26
N PRO A 409 -4.77 20.23 21.43
CA PRO A 409 -5.05 21.05 22.60
C PRO A 409 -4.91 22.56 22.33
N HIS A 410 -5.63 23.36 23.11
CA HIS A 410 -5.55 24.82 22.98
C HIS A 410 -4.10 25.31 23.16
N GLY A 411 -3.65 26.14 22.23
CA GLY A 411 -2.30 26.72 22.25
C GLY A 411 -1.19 25.83 21.66
N THR A 412 -1.50 24.61 21.19
CA THR A 412 -0.50 23.71 20.59
C THR A 412 -0.54 23.70 19.06
N VAL A 413 -1.20 24.69 18.45
CA VAL A 413 -1.24 24.87 16.99
C VAL A 413 -0.43 26.11 16.63
N ALA A 414 0.41 25.99 15.60
CA ALA A 414 1.11 27.14 15.04
C ALA A 414 0.09 28.21 14.59
N LYS A 415 0.33 29.47 14.92
CA LYS A 415 -0.57 30.57 14.58
C LYS A 415 0.15 31.66 13.81
N ARG A 416 -0.58 32.33 12.93
CA ARG A 416 -0.11 33.55 12.27
C ARG A 416 0.11 34.63 13.33
N ILE A 417 1.31 35.23 13.33
CA ILE A 417 1.67 36.35 14.24
C ILE A 417 1.78 37.69 13.52
N SER A 418 1.97 37.69 12.19
CA SER A 418 2.01 38.87 11.34
C SER A 418 1.70 38.48 9.89
N SER A 419 1.27 39.44 9.08
CA SER A 419 1.16 39.36 7.62
C SER A 419 2.19 40.25 6.91
N ASP A 420 3.05 40.93 7.65
CA ASP A 420 4.13 41.77 7.11
C ASP A 420 5.35 40.89 6.76
N PRO A 421 5.79 40.82 5.49
CA PRO A 421 6.98 40.06 5.10
C PRO A 421 8.28 40.61 5.72
N GLN A 422 8.27 41.84 6.23
CA GLN A 422 9.39 42.46 6.95
C GLN A 422 9.25 42.34 8.47
N PHE A 423 8.32 41.53 8.99
CA PHE A 423 8.06 41.41 10.42
C PHE A 423 9.33 41.05 11.23
N GLY A 424 9.64 41.92 12.21
CA GLY A 424 10.76 41.73 13.14
C GLY A 424 12.13 42.11 12.56
N ALA A 425 13.19 41.63 13.20
CA ALA A 425 14.58 41.83 12.76
C ALA A 425 15.31 40.47 12.76
N PRO A 426 14.96 39.54 11.83
CA PRO A 426 15.53 38.20 11.84
C PRO A 426 17.04 38.24 11.52
N THR A 427 17.81 37.40 12.22
CA THR A 427 19.22 37.18 11.89
C THR A 427 19.33 36.59 10.49
N ARG A 428 20.03 37.27 9.59
CA ARG A 428 20.31 36.81 8.22
C ARG A 428 21.82 36.78 7.99
N VAL A 429 22.28 35.84 7.17
CA VAL A 429 23.65 35.87 6.65
C VAL A 429 23.80 37.20 5.89
N LYS A 430 24.72 38.05 6.32
CA LYS A 430 25.07 39.26 5.58
C LYS A 430 25.67 38.79 4.25
N ARG A 431 25.02 39.13 3.15
CA ARG A 431 25.65 39.00 1.84
C ARG A 431 26.58 40.21 1.73
N ASP A 432 27.89 39.97 1.73
CA ASP A 432 28.83 41.01 1.29
C ASP A 432 28.46 41.33 -0.15
N ALA A 433 28.17 42.61 -0.40
CA ALA A 433 27.66 43.12 -1.67
C ALA A 433 28.72 43.08 -2.77
#